data_AF-A0A530AUC4-F1
#
_entry.id   AF-A0A530AUC4-F1
#
_cell.length_a   1.000
_cell.length_b   1.000
_cell.length_c   1.000
_cell.angle_alpha   90.00
_cell.angle_beta   90.00
_cell.angle_gamma   90.00
#
_symmetry.space_group_name_H-M   'P 1'
#
loop_
_entity.id
_entity.type
_entity.pdbx_description
1 polymer ?
#
loop_
_entity_poly.entity_id
_entity_poly.type
_entity_poly.pdbx_seq_one_letter_code
_entity_poly.pdbx_strand_id
1 'polypeptide(L)'
;TPADAHFALIANPKEMAALDGFAQGTQEYPDRSTTLILLVDDLASGPSLLLEGPGIEKTSMIAPPGMPRHFVEQWKQNNQRFPRGVDIILAAPGSLACLPRTSRIK
;
A
#
# COMPACT_ATOMS: atom_id res chain seq x y z
N THR A 1 3.72 2.46 18.69
CA THR A 1 3.65 1.15 18.00
C THR A 1 3.22 1.38 16.55
N PRO A 2 3.22 0.38 15.63
CA PRO A 2 2.67 0.58 14.29
C PRO A 2 1.23 1.15 14.27
N ALA A 3 0.41 0.80 15.27
CA ALA A 3 -0.97 1.27 15.41
C ALA A 3 -1.11 2.75 15.80
N ASP A 4 -0.04 3.39 16.26
CA ASP A 4 -0.03 4.82 16.66
C ASP A 4 0.58 5.72 15.58
N ALA A 5 1.09 5.14 14.49
CA ALA A 5 1.82 5.88 13.47
C ALA A 5 0.87 6.56 12.48
N HIS A 6 1.07 7.85 12.23
CA HIS A 6 0.41 8.54 11.10
C HIS A 6 1.18 8.29 9.79
N PHE A 7 2.51 8.23 9.87
CA PHE A 7 3.39 7.84 8.79
C PHE A 7 4.33 6.74 9.27
N ALA A 8 4.54 5.71 8.45
CA ALA A 8 5.53 4.67 8.72
C ALA A 8 6.48 4.55 7.53
N LEU A 9 7.76 4.87 7.75
CA LEU A 9 8.83 4.65 6.78
C LEU A 9 9.40 3.25 6.97
N ILE A 10 9.27 2.42 5.94
CA ILE A 10 9.66 1.01 5.96
C ILE A 10 10.83 0.81 5.01
N ALA A 11 12.02 0.65 5.58
CA ALA A 11 13.26 0.45 4.81
C ALA A 11 13.34 -0.93 4.13
N ASN A 12 12.70 -1.94 4.72
CA ASN A 12 12.66 -3.29 4.17
C ASN A 12 11.20 -3.81 4.14
N PRO A 13 10.50 -3.68 3.00
CA PRO A 13 9.10 -4.09 2.91
C PRO A 13 8.87 -5.59 3.20
N LYS A 14 9.87 -6.46 2.99
CA LYS A 14 9.75 -7.90 3.28
C LYS A 14 9.52 -8.21 4.76
N GLU A 15 10.00 -7.33 5.64
CA GLU A 15 9.96 -7.49 7.10
C GLU A 15 8.88 -6.63 7.75
N MET A 16 8.06 -5.94 6.94
CA MET A 16 6.99 -5.10 7.43
C MET A 16 5.94 -5.92 8.21
N ALA A 17 5.39 -5.32 9.26
CA ALA A 17 4.18 -5.83 9.91
C ALA A 17 3.01 -5.94 8.91
N ALA A 18 2.02 -6.78 9.23
CA ALA A 18 0.82 -6.88 8.42
C ALA A 18 0.08 -5.53 8.35
N LEU A 19 -0.60 -5.25 7.23
CA LEU A 19 -1.27 -3.96 6.99
C LEU A 19 -2.29 -3.61 8.07
N ASP A 20 -2.97 -4.60 8.65
CA ASP A 20 -3.97 -4.42 9.71
C ASP A 20 -3.36 -4.11 11.09
N GLY A 21 -2.04 -4.27 11.25
CA GLY A 21 -1.30 -3.85 12.44
C GLY A 21 -1.04 -2.34 12.52
N PHE A 22 -1.27 -1.61 11.43
CA PHE A 22 -1.16 -0.15 11.38
C PHE A 22 -2.50 0.53 11.67
N ALA A 23 -2.48 1.84 11.94
CA ALA A 23 -3.70 2.60 12.17
C ALA A 23 -4.59 2.54 10.92
N GLN A 24 -5.82 2.04 11.04
CA GLN A 24 -6.75 1.92 9.91
C GLN A 24 -7.62 3.16 9.70
N GLY A 25 -7.53 4.14 10.61
CA GLY A 25 -8.55 5.18 10.76
C GLY A 25 -9.87 4.63 11.30
N THR A 26 -10.84 5.53 11.51
CA THR A 26 -12.22 5.16 11.87
C THR A 26 -13.16 5.45 10.72
N GLN A 27 -14.45 5.10 10.87
CA GLN A 27 -15.44 5.40 9.85
C GLN A 27 -15.65 6.92 9.69
N GLU A 28 -15.62 7.64 10.80
CA GLU A 28 -15.80 9.09 10.89
C GLU A 28 -14.52 9.86 10.52
N TYR A 29 -13.36 9.25 10.78
CA TYR A 29 -12.04 9.84 10.52
C TYR A 29 -11.15 8.85 9.75
N PRO A 30 -11.49 8.51 8.50
CA PRO A 30 -10.71 7.58 7.69
C PRO A 30 -9.33 8.15 7.34
N ASP A 31 -9.20 9.48 7.28
CA ASP A 31 -7.96 10.23 7.06
C ASP A 31 -6.92 10.02 8.16
N ARG A 32 -7.30 9.50 9.33
CA ARG A 32 -6.39 9.16 10.44
C ARG A 32 -5.75 7.78 10.34
N SER A 33 -5.85 7.11 9.20
CA SER A 33 -5.09 5.90 8.93
C SER A 33 -3.60 6.20 8.75
N THR A 34 -2.75 5.19 8.93
CA THR A 34 -1.33 5.30 8.58
C THR A 34 -1.14 5.39 7.06
N THR A 35 -0.30 6.31 6.60
CA THR A 35 0.32 6.24 5.27
C THR A 35 1.66 5.52 5.37
N LEU A 36 1.80 4.42 4.63
CA LEU A 36 3.03 3.62 4.59
C LEU A 36 3.93 4.11 3.46
N ILE A 37 5.20 4.33 3.74
CA ILE A 37 6.22 4.69 2.75
C ILE A 37 7.19 3.52 2.68
N LEU A 38 7.11 2.75 1.60
CA LEU A 38 7.91 1.56 1.38
C LEU A 38 9.10 1.92 0.50
N LEU A 39 10.31 1.75 1.01
CA LEU A 39 11.51 1.87 0.20
C LEU A 39 11.67 0.60 -0.64
N VAL A 40 11.72 0.76 -1.95
CA VAL A 40 11.87 -0.33 -2.93
C VAL A 40 12.98 0.02 -3.90
N ASP A 41 13.64 -1.00 -4.46
CA ASP A 41 14.77 -0.76 -5.38
C ASP A 41 14.31 -0.15 -6.71
N ASP A 42 13.15 -0.58 -7.21
CA ASP A 42 12.52 -0.08 -8.42
C ASP A 42 11.00 -0.36 -8.41
N LEU A 43 10.30 -0.06 -9.50
CA LEU A 43 8.86 -0.25 -9.66
C LEU A 43 8.50 -1.25 -10.78
N ALA A 44 9.47 -1.98 -11.34
CA ALA A 44 9.30 -2.75 -12.58
C ALA A 44 9.93 -4.16 -12.61
N SER A 45 10.80 -4.54 -11.65
CA SER A 45 11.59 -5.78 -11.70
C SER A 45 11.04 -6.93 -10.84
N GLY A 46 9.94 -6.74 -10.12
CA GLY A 46 9.29 -7.73 -9.26
C GLY A 46 8.15 -8.51 -9.93
N PRO A 47 7.32 -9.22 -9.14
CA PRO A 47 6.05 -9.76 -9.61
C PRO A 47 5.06 -8.64 -9.97
N SER A 48 4.45 -8.73 -11.14
CA SER A 48 3.51 -7.70 -11.62
C SER A 48 2.21 -7.66 -10.82
N LEU A 49 1.79 -6.44 -10.49
CA LEU A 49 0.51 -6.10 -9.91
C LEU A 49 -0.30 -5.32 -10.94
N LEU A 50 -1.45 -5.87 -11.35
CA LEU A 50 -2.38 -5.21 -12.24
C LEU A 50 -3.40 -4.41 -11.41
N LEU A 51 -3.38 -3.09 -11.58
CA LEU A 51 -4.10 -2.12 -10.77
C LEU A 51 -5.34 -1.58 -11.50
N GLU A 52 -6.42 -1.36 -10.74
CA GLU A 52 -7.63 -0.67 -11.18
C GLU A 52 -8.21 0.21 -10.07
N GLY A 53 -9.12 1.12 -10.43
CA GLY A 53 -9.86 1.94 -9.47
C GLY A 53 -9.90 3.42 -9.87
N PRO A 54 -10.42 4.29 -8.99
CA PRO A 54 -10.45 5.73 -9.23
C PRO A 54 -9.06 6.27 -9.61
N GLY A 55 -9.00 7.07 -10.68
CA GLY A 55 -7.74 7.60 -11.21
C GLY A 55 -7.01 6.71 -12.23
N ILE A 56 -7.51 5.50 -12.51
CA ILE A 56 -6.98 4.59 -13.55
C ILE A 56 -8.09 4.37 -14.59
N GLU A 57 -7.86 4.75 -15.86
CA GLU A 57 -8.89 4.67 -16.91
C GLU A 57 -9.31 3.23 -17.23
N LYS A 58 -8.33 2.32 -17.36
CA LYS A 58 -8.56 0.89 -17.64
C LYS A 58 -7.84 0.04 -16.62
N THR A 59 -6.53 -0.08 -16.79
CA THR A 59 -5.62 -0.77 -15.89
C THR A 59 -4.30 -0.02 -15.87
N SER A 60 -3.55 -0.17 -14.78
CA SER A 60 -2.14 0.22 -14.69
C SER A 60 -1.34 -0.96 -14.17
N MET A 61 -0.04 -0.99 -14.40
CA MET A 61 0.83 -2.09 -13.95
C MET A 61 2.06 -1.53 -13.26
N ILE A 62 2.38 -2.11 -12.10
CA ILE A 62 3.64 -1.91 -11.39
C ILE A 62 4.19 -3.27 -10.99
N ALA A 63 5.48 -3.35 -10.73
CA ALA A 63 6.14 -4.57 -10.28
C ALA A 63 7.28 -4.24 -9.29
N PRO A 64 6.98 -3.64 -8.12
CA PRO A 64 8.00 -3.39 -7.11
C PRO A 64 8.61 -4.71 -6.61
N PRO A 65 9.93 -4.86 -6.57
CA PRO A 65 10.56 -6.04 -6.00
C PRO A 65 10.45 -6.02 -4.47
N GLY A 66 10.52 -7.20 -3.86
CA GLY A 66 10.64 -7.32 -2.40
C GLY A 66 9.41 -6.93 -1.60
N MET A 67 8.21 -7.02 -2.19
CA MET A 67 6.96 -6.80 -1.46
C MET A 67 6.75 -7.81 -0.31
N PRO A 68 5.98 -7.43 0.73
CA PRO A 68 5.63 -8.34 1.82
C PRO A 68 4.98 -9.63 1.31
N ARG A 69 5.16 -10.73 2.06
CA ARG A 69 4.43 -11.97 1.76
C ARG A 69 2.91 -11.74 1.85
N HIS A 70 2.16 -12.41 0.97
CA HIS A 70 0.70 -12.30 0.92
C HIS A 70 0.19 -10.86 0.72
N PHE A 71 0.99 -9.99 0.10
CA PHE A 71 0.63 -8.58 -0.08
C PHE A 71 -0.71 -8.41 -0.80
N VAL A 72 -0.98 -9.20 -1.84
CA VAL A 72 -2.22 -9.13 -2.61
C VAL A 72 -3.44 -9.46 -1.74
N GLU A 73 -3.35 -10.50 -0.90
CA GLU A 73 -4.42 -10.86 0.04
C GLU A 73 -4.64 -9.76 1.08
N GLN A 74 -3.57 -9.22 1.66
CA GLN A 74 -3.65 -8.11 2.62
C GLN A 74 -4.26 -6.86 1.98
N TRP A 75 -3.90 -6.55 0.73
CA TRP A 75 -4.44 -5.40 0.01
C TRP A 75 -5.94 -5.57 -0.30
N LYS A 76 -6.38 -6.77 -0.68
CA LYS A 76 -7.81 -7.09 -0.85
C LYS A 76 -8.59 -6.86 0.45
N GLN A 77 -8.04 -7.27 1.60
CA GLN A 77 -8.65 -6.99 2.90
C GLN A 77 -8.64 -5.49 3.24
N ASN A 78 -7.58 -4.76 2.90
CA ASN A 78 -7.51 -3.31 3.06
C ASN A 78 -8.64 -2.62 2.28
N ASN A 79 -8.84 -3.00 1.01
CA ASN A 79 -9.92 -2.47 0.18
C ASN A 79 -11.32 -2.75 0.75
N GLN A 80 -11.55 -3.94 1.33
CA GLN A 80 -12.83 -4.31 1.93
C GLN A 80 -13.23 -3.45 3.14
N ARG A 81 -12.29 -2.72 3.74
CA ARG A 81 -12.54 -1.85 4.89
C ARG A 81 -12.93 -0.43 4.51
N PHE A 82 -12.99 -0.10 3.22
CA PHE A 82 -13.30 1.25 2.75
C PHE A 82 -14.54 1.84 3.47
N PRO A 83 -14.49 3.10 3.97
CA PRO A 83 -13.46 4.14 3.74
C PRO A 83 -12.18 4.02 4.58
N ARG A 84 -12.13 3.06 5.51
CA ARG A 84 -10.93 2.79 6.32
C ARG A 84 -9.88 2.02 5.52
N GLY A 85 -8.67 1.95 6.08
CA GLY A 85 -7.54 1.27 5.47
C GLY A 85 -6.35 2.19 5.28
N VAL A 86 -5.18 1.60 5.07
CA VAL A 86 -3.93 2.33 4.83
C VAL A 86 -3.75 2.71 3.37
N ASP A 87 -2.99 3.77 3.12
CA ASP A 87 -2.48 4.12 1.79
C ASP A 87 -0.98 3.78 1.72
N ILE A 88 -0.48 3.43 0.53
CA ILE A 88 0.93 3.10 0.32
C ILE A 88 1.57 4.05 -0.68
N ILE A 89 2.76 4.54 -0.35
CA ILE A 89 3.71 5.18 -1.26
C ILE A 89 4.89 4.21 -1.44
N LEU A 90 5.13 3.77 -2.67
CA LEU A 90 6.33 3.05 -3.07
C LEU A 90 7.36 4.07 -3.53
N ALA A 91 8.48 4.13 -2.83
CA ALA A 91 9.56 5.07 -3.11
C ALA A 91 10.80 4.33 -3.61
N ALA A 92 11.13 4.59 -4.88
CA ALA A 92 12.33 4.10 -5.55
C ALA A 92 13.26 5.28 -5.89
N PRO A 93 14.55 5.03 -6.18
CA PRO A 93 15.44 6.08 -6.67
C PRO A 93 14.85 6.80 -7.89
N GLY A 94 14.61 8.10 -7.76
CA GLY A 94 14.10 8.96 -8.83
C GLY A 94 12.64 8.71 -9.27
N SER A 95 11.89 7.84 -8.59
CA SER A 95 10.51 7.51 -8.98
C SER A 95 9.62 7.16 -7.79
N LEU A 96 8.32 7.45 -7.93
CA LEU A 96 7.31 7.15 -6.93
C LEU A 96 6.09 6.50 -7.58
N ALA A 97 5.44 5.59 -6.86
CA ALA A 97 4.09 5.11 -7.18
C ALA A 97 3.24 5.10 -5.92
N CYS A 98 1.98 5.48 -6.03
CA CYS A 98 1.05 5.49 -4.90
C CYS A 98 -0.08 4.49 -5.12
N LEU A 99 -0.42 3.76 -4.08
CA LEU A 99 -1.61 2.91 -3.99
C LEU A 99 -2.54 3.52 -2.93
N PRO A 100 -3.49 4.38 -3.34
CA PRO A 100 -4.61 4.75 -2.48
C PRO A 100 -5.41 3.50 -2.05
N ARG A 101 -6.01 3.52 -0.86
CA ARG A 101 -6.81 2.41 -0.31
C ARG A 101 -8.02 1.98 -1.16
N THR A 102 -8.37 2.75 -2.18
CA THR A 102 -9.41 2.42 -3.18
C THR A 102 -8.88 1.67 -4.40
N SER A 103 -7.57 1.68 -4.63
CA SER A 103 -6.92 0.93 -5.72
C SER A 103 -7.09 -0.55 -5.47
N ARG A 104 -7.48 -1.30 -6.50
CA ARG A 104 -7.65 -2.76 -6.45
C ARG A 104 -6.52 -3.42 -7.21
N ILE A 105 -6.07 -4.57 -6.69
CA ILE A 105 -5.15 -5.47 -7.40
C ILE A 105 -6.00 -6.62 -7.95
N LYS A 106 -5.94 -6.83 -9.27
CA LYS A 106 -6.61 -7.94 -9.97
C LYS A 106 -5.92 -9.27 -9.68
#